data_AF-A0A3S3RE09-F1
#
_entry.id   AF-A0A3S3RE09-F1
#
_cell.length_a   1.000
_cell.length_b   1.000
_cell.length_c   1.000
_cell.angle_alpha   90.00
_cell.angle_beta   90.00
_cell.angle_gamma   90.00
#
_symmetry.space_group_name_H-M   'P 1'
#
loop_
_entity.id
_entity.type
_entity.pdbx_description
1 polymer ?
#
loop_
_entity_poly.entity_id
_entity_poly.type
_entity_poly.pdbx_seq_one_letter_code
_entity_poly.pdbx_strand_id
1 'polypeptide(L)'
;MFKEPWSDISEYPKEHKFALETELKKELGTNHSLFGKKVNLLAKREDRDDLLLKSGSTFYIVHLTWSGTQESAGYPLVDVFETELELEARLAEDSLYF
;
A
#
# COMPACT_ATOMS: atom_id res chain seq x y z
N MET A 1 2.61 6.49 14.76
CA MET A 1 2.11 5.18 15.24
C MET A 1 0.80 4.96 14.51
N PHE A 2 0.70 3.91 13.70
CA PHE A 2 -0.53 3.61 12.98
C PHE A 2 -1.62 3.19 13.97
N LYS A 3 -2.89 3.45 13.63
CA LYS A 3 -4.06 3.07 14.42
C LYS A 3 -4.84 2.03 13.64
N GLU A 4 -5.53 1.14 14.35
CA GLU A 4 -6.45 0.17 13.74
C GLU A 4 -7.35 0.90 12.70
N PRO A 5 -7.47 0.36 11.48
CA PRO A 5 -7.01 -0.98 11.02
C PRO A 5 -5.56 -1.10 10.53
N TRP A 6 -4.78 -0.03 10.60
CA TRP A 6 -3.44 0.01 10.05
C TRP A 6 -2.40 -0.49 11.05
N SER A 7 -1.63 -1.49 10.64
CA SER A 7 -0.51 -2.06 11.39
C SER A 7 0.82 -1.71 10.73
N ASP A 8 1.81 -1.35 11.54
CA ASP A 8 3.15 -1.02 11.04
C ASP A 8 3.81 -2.26 10.43
N ILE A 9 4.39 -2.15 9.24
CA ILE A 9 5.01 -3.31 8.59
C ILE A 9 6.20 -3.86 9.41
N SER A 10 6.82 -3.04 10.26
CA SER A 10 7.94 -3.46 11.10
C SER A 10 7.54 -4.43 12.21
N GLU A 11 6.25 -4.54 12.52
CA GLU A 11 5.71 -5.51 13.47
C GLU A 11 5.62 -6.92 12.85
N TYR A 12 5.71 -7.05 11.53
CA TYR A 12 5.64 -8.33 10.82
C TYR A 12 7.03 -8.97 10.63
N PRO A 13 7.09 -10.31 10.56
CA PRO A 13 8.31 -11.02 10.17
C PRO A 13 8.81 -10.56 8.79
N LYS A 14 10.14 -10.60 8.60
CA LYS A 14 10.78 -10.17 7.35
C LYS A 14 10.27 -10.95 6.14
N GLU A 15 9.95 -12.23 6.33
CA GLU A 15 9.40 -13.11 5.30
C GLU A 15 8.03 -12.63 4.82
N HIS A 16 7.19 -12.15 5.74
CA HIS A 16 5.88 -11.60 5.42
C HIS A 16 6.00 -10.31 4.62
N LYS A 17 6.90 -9.40 5.05
CA LYS A 17 7.23 -8.19 4.30
C LYS A 17 7.72 -8.52 2.88
N PHE A 18 8.61 -9.51 2.74
CA PHE A 18 9.13 -9.92 1.44
C PHE A 18 8.05 -10.50 0.52
N ALA A 19 7.10 -11.26 1.08
CA ALA A 19 5.96 -11.78 0.32
C ALA A 19 5.08 -10.65 -0.22
N LEU A 20 4.71 -9.68 0.62
CA LEU A 20 3.92 -8.51 0.22
C LEU A 20 4.63 -7.67 -0.84
N GLU A 21 5.93 -7.40 -0.68
CA GLU A 21 6.72 -6.69 -1.69
C GLU A 21 6.79 -7.44 -3.03
N THR A 22 6.76 -8.77 -2.98
CA THR A 22 6.76 -9.63 -4.18
C THR A 22 5.42 -9.57 -4.89
N GLU A 23 4.31 -9.71 -4.16
CA GLU A 23 2.96 -9.60 -4.72
C GLU A 23 2.70 -8.19 -5.27
N LEU A 24 3.09 -7.15 -4.54
CA LEU A 24 3.01 -5.76 -5.00
C LEU A 24 3.74 -5.57 -6.34
N LYS A 25 4.93 -6.15 -6.52
CA LYS A 25 5.66 -6.06 -7.79
C LYS A 25 4.97 -6.81 -8.94
N LYS A 26 4.33 -7.94 -8.64
CA LYS A 26 3.57 -8.71 -9.63
C LYS A 26 2.34 -7.93 -10.10
N GLU A 27 1.61 -7.32 -9.16
CA GLU A 27 0.35 -6.62 -9.45
C GLU A 27 0.55 -5.26 -10.11
N LEU A 28 1.56 -4.48 -9.68
CA LEU A 28 1.83 -3.18 -10.30
C LEU A 28 2.21 -3.33 -11.79
N GLY A 29 2.84 -4.43 -12.22
CA GLY A 29 3.23 -4.64 -13.62
C GLY A 29 4.11 -3.51 -14.21
N THR A 30 4.52 -3.62 -15.48
CA THR A 30 5.41 -2.62 -16.11
C THR A 30 4.73 -1.30 -16.45
N ASN A 31 3.39 -1.27 -16.48
CA ASN A 31 2.60 -0.12 -16.93
C ASN A 31 2.15 0.81 -15.79
N HIS A 32 2.44 0.49 -14.53
CA HIS A 32 2.03 1.33 -13.41
C HIS A 32 3.03 2.44 -13.11
N SER A 33 2.53 3.59 -12.65
CA SER A 33 3.31 4.79 -12.28
C SER A 33 4.32 4.56 -11.13
N LEU A 34 4.27 3.39 -10.49
CA LEU A 34 5.15 2.95 -9.41
C LEU A 34 6.18 1.92 -9.87
N PHE A 35 6.06 1.41 -11.10
CA PHE A 35 7.01 0.45 -11.65
C PHE A 35 8.39 1.09 -11.77
N GLY A 36 9.41 0.42 -11.21
CA GLY A 36 10.78 0.92 -11.16
C GLY A 36 11.04 2.05 -10.16
N LYS A 37 10.02 2.55 -9.45
CA LYS A 37 10.23 3.51 -8.35
C LYS A 37 10.70 2.78 -7.09
N LYS A 38 11.58 3.45 -6.34
CA LYS A 38 11.95 3.01 -4.99
C LYS A 38 10.79 3.32 -4.05
N VAL A 39 10.02 2.30 -3.70
CA VAL A 39 8.92 2.37 -2.74
C VAL A 39 9.34 1.71 -1.43
N ASN A 40 8.96 2.31 -0.31
CA ASN A 40 9.09 1.72 1.02
C ASN A 40 7.69 1.35 1.51
N LEU A 41 7.48 0.08 1.83
CA LEU A 41 6.28 -0.37 2.54
C LEU A 41 6.34 0.14 3.98
N LEU A 42 5.28 0.81 4.44
CA LEU A 42 5.19 1.44 5.76
C LEU A 42 4.18 0.73 6.66
N ALA A 43 3.00 0.41 6.13
CA ALA A 43 1.94 -0.23 6.88
C ALA A 43 1.11 -1.16 6.00
N LYS A 44 0.47 -2.12 6.64
CA LYS A 44 -0.57 -2.96 6.06
C LYS A 44 -1.87 -2.69 6.80
N ARG A 45 -2.97 -2.67 6.07
CA ARG A 45 -4.32 -2.62 6.65
C ARG A 45 -4.80 -4.04 6.97
N GLU A 46 -5.44 -4.26 8.11
CA GLU A 46 -5.74 -5.64 8.59
C GLU A 46 -7.12 -6.18 8.19
N ASP A 47 -8.13 -5.34 7.96
CA ASP A 47 -9.46 -5.74 7.44
C ASP A 47 -9.48 -6.04 5.95
N ARG A 48 -8.50 -5.55 5.19
CA ARG A 48 -8.44 -5.68 3.74
C ARG A 48 -7.01 -5.59 3.23
N ASP A 49 -6.83 -5.94 1.97
CA ASP A 49 -5.52 -6.06 1.34
C ASP A 49 -4.89 -4.73 0.91
N ASP A 50 -5.08 -3.65 1.69
CA ASP A 50 -4.48 -2.35 1.42
C ASP A 50 -3.07 -2.25 2.02
N LEU A 51 -2.14 -1.71 1.22
CA LEU A 51 -0.76 -1.43 1.61
C LEU A 51 -0.44 0.05 1.51
N LEU A 52 0.14 0.62 2.58
CA LEU A 52 0.66 1.98 2.59
C LEU A 52 2.14 2.00 2.20
N LEU A 53 2.45 2.72 1.13
CA LEU A 53 3.77 2.86 0.56
C LEU A 53 4.22 4.32 0.56
N LYS A 54 5.54 4.53 0.55
CA LYS A 54 6.16 5.85 0.36
C LYS A 54 7.22 5.82 -0.72
N SER A 55 7.17 6.77 -1.65
CA SER A 55 8.22 6.99 -2.65
C SER A 55 8.64 8.45 -2.64
N GLY A 56 9.86 8.73 -2.18
CA GLY A 56 10.32 10.11 -1.97
C GLY A 56 9.46 10.82 -0.91
N SER A 57 8.79 11.90 -1.34
CA SER A 57 7.85 12.68 -0.53
C SER A 57 6.39 12.26 -0.69
N THR A 58 6.07 11.39 -1.66
CA THR A 58 4.70 10.99 -1.98
C THR A 58 4.34 9.67 -1.29
N PHE A 59 3.10 9.57 -0.84
CA PHE A 59 2.53 8.36 -0.26
C PHE A 59 1.50 7.75 -1.20
N TYR A 60 1.37 6.42 -1.12
CA TYR A 60 0.48 5.65 -1.97
C TYR A 60 -0.23 4.60 -1.13
N ILE A 61 -1.54 4.47 -1.27
CA ILE A 61 -2.28 3.31 -0.76
C ILE A 61 -2.62 2.43 -1.96
N VAL A 62 -2.17 1.17 -1.93
CA VAL A 62 -2.38 0.20 -3.00
C VAL A 62 -3.22 -0.94 -2.47
N HIS A 63 -4.37 -1.19 -3.10
CA HIS A 63 -5.18 -2.38 -2.81
C HIS A 63 -4.64 -3.58 -3.60
N LEU A 64 -4.12 -4.59 -2.91
CA LEU A 64 -3.74 -5.85 -3.52
C LEU A 64 -4.99 -6.69 -3.81
N THR A 65 -5.05 -7.23 -5.02
CA THR A 65 -6.16 -8.07 -5.49
C THR A 65 -5.84 -9.56 -5.41
N TRP A 66 -4.59 -9.93 -5.14
CA TRP A 66 -4.07 -11.30 -5.08
C TRP A 66 -4.35 -12.13 -6.32
N SER A 67 -4.69 -11.50 -7.45
CA SER A 67 -5.08 -12.21 -8.68
C SER A 67 -3.93 -12.94 -9.34
N GLY A 68 -2.68 -12.64 -8.95
CA GLY A 68 -1.47 -13.29 -9.46
C GLY A 68 -1.17 -12.97 -10.93
N THR A 69 -1.91 -12.04 -11.54
CA THR A 69 -1.72 -11.56 -12.92
C THR A 69 -1.81 -10.04 -12.98
N GLN A 70 -1.15 -9.44 -13.96
CA GLN A 70 -1.31 -8.00 -14.21
C GLN A 70 -2.76 -7.72 -14.60
N GLU A 71 -3.52 -7.08 -13.71
CA GLU A 71 -4.91 -6.72 -13.96
C GLU A 71 -4.99 -5.75 -15.16
N SER A 72 -6.01 -5.92 -15.99
CA SER A 72 -6.24 -5.05 -17.15
C SER A 72 -7.22 -3.93 -16.79
N ALA A 73 -6.92 -2.72 -17.26
CA ALA A 73 -7.72 -1.50 -17.11
C ALA A 73 -7.89 -0.96 -15.67
N GLY A 74 -6.90 -0.19 -15.18
CA GLY A 74 -7.09 0.71 -14.04
C GLY A 74 -6.91 0.09 -12.65
N TYR A 75 -6.43 -1.15 -12.58
CA TYR A 75 -6.08 -1.85 -11.34
C TYR A 75 -4.56 -2.16 -11.28
N PRO A 76 -3.98 -2.30 -10.08
CA PRO A 76 -4.61 -2.10 -8.76
C PRO A 76 -5.03 -0.63 -8.54
N LEU A 77 -6.06 -0.41 -7.72
CA LEU A 77 -6.47 0.94 -7.33
C LEU A 77 -5.35 1.53 -6.47
N VAL A 78 -4.90 2.72 -6.84
CA VAL A 78 -3.85 3.44 -6.12
C VAL A 78 -4.32 4.85 -5.79
N ASP A 79 -4.47 5.10 -4.49
CA ASP A 79 -4.67 6.44 -3.97
C ASP A 79 -3.31 7.10 -3.75
N VAL A 80 -3.17 8.36 -4.18
CA VAL A 80 -1.91 9.11 -4.11
C VAL A 80 -2.11 10.30 -3.17
N PHE A 81 -1.17 10.48 -2.25
CA PHE A 81 -1.17 11.59 -1.29
C PHE A 81 0.17 12.32 -1.37
N GLU A 82 0.14 13.62 -1.65
CA GLU A 82 1.36 14.43 -1.77
C GLU A 82 1.83 14.95 -0.41
N THR A 83 0.90 15.07 0.54
CA THR A 83 1.18 15.58 1.87
C THR A 83 0.89 14.55 2.96
N GLU A 84 1.64 14.65 4.06
CA GLU A 84 1.40 13.82 5.25
C GLU A 84 0.03 14.13 5.88
N LEU A 85 -0.45 15.38 5.78
CA LEU A 85 -1.75 15.79 6.30
C LEU A 85 -2.91 15.08 5.58
N GLU A 86 -2.87 14.99 4.25
CA GLU A 86 -3.89 14.27 3.47
C GLU A 86 -3.89 12.78 3.82
N LEU A 87 -2.70 12.19 3.95
CA LEU A 87 -2.55 10.80 4.38
C LEU A 87 -3.14 10.59 5.78
N GLU A 88 -2.78 11.42 6.76
CA GLU A 88 -3.28 11.32 8.12
C GLU A 88 -4.81 11.43 8.18
N ALA A 89 -5.40 12.34 7.38
CA ALA A 89 -6.84 12.47 7.27
C ALA A 89 -7.50 11.17 6.74
N ARG A 90 -6.93 10.57 5.69
CA ARG A 90 -7.40 9.28 5.14
C ARG A 90 -7.29 8.15 6.15
N LEU A 91 -6.14 8.02 6.82
CA LEU A 91 -5.92 6.98 7.84
C LEU A 91 -6.85 7.16 9.05
N ALA A 92 -7.14 8.41 9.44
CA ALA A 92 -8.09 8.72 10.50
C ALA A 92 -9.53 8.36 10.08
N GLU A 93 -9.91 8.65 8.84
CA GLU A 93 -11.20 8.23 8.29
C GLU A 93 -11.34 6.71 8.29
N ASP A 94 -10.33 5.97 7.83
CA ASP A 94 -10.33 4.50 7.88
C ASP A 94 -10.51 3.97 9.30
N SER A 95 -9.88 4.60 10.29
CA SER A 95 -10.00 4.22 11.70
C SER A 95 -11.39 4.50 12.28
N LEU A 96 -12.12 5.50 11.77
CA LEU A 96 -13.47 5.84 12.22
C LEU A 96 -14.55 4.89 11.68
N TYR A 97 -14.30 4.27 10.53
CA TYR A 97 -15.27 3.42 9.82
C TYR A 97 -14.83 1.94 9.72
N PHE A 98 -13.82 1.54 10.50
CA PHE A 98 -13.40 0.14 10.67
C PHE A 98 -14.34 -0.64 11.59
#